data_AF-A0AAV3Y792-F1
#
_entry.id   AF-A0AAV3Y792-F1
#
_cell.length_a   1.000
_cell.length_b   1.000
_cell.length_c   1.000
_cell.angle_alpha   90.00
_cell.angle_beta   90.00
_cell.angle_gamma   90.00
#
_symmetry.space_group_name_H-M   'P 1'
#
loop_
_entity.id
_entity.type
_entity.pdbx_description
1 polymer ?
#
loop_
_entity_poly.entity_id
_entity_poly.type
_entity_poly.pdbx_seq_one_letter_code
_entity_poly.pdbx_strand_id
1 'polypeptide(L)'
;MENHSEKQHFDCLRELCRTCGGRALTHKQKQQKRKPYKCFDHKNDILLSFGVCIASDDMGIHPSNFCHSCFDKTRHIKRHSYAGTIQNARQLVKNSAHLWVPYDRNIRAEDCRVCERYQTTSLDNRNVAKPTTTFQTSAPSVTETLELRTVVCVRDTKPHH
;
A
#
# COMPACT_ATOMS: atom_id res chain seq x y z
N MET A 1 16.74 -17.70 15.58
CA MET A 1 15.82 -17.74 14.42
C MET A 1 14.45 -17.38 14.94
N GLU A 2 13.87 -16.25 14.51
CA GLU A 2 12.53 -15.86 14.95
C GLU A 2 11.50 -16.79 14.30
N ASN A 3 10.70 -17.46 15.12
CA ASN A 3 9.58 -18.27 14.64
C ASN A 3 8.52 -17.33 14.05
N HIS A 4 8.16 -17.55 12.79
CA HIS A 4 7.10 -16.82 12.10
C HIS A 4 5.75 -17.12 12.75
N SER A 5 5.39 -16.31 13.75
CA SER A 5 4.11 -16.43 14.44
C SER A 5 3.03 -15.60 13.73
N GLU A 6 1.80 -16.09 13.78
CA GLU A 6 0.62 -15.36 13.27
C GLU A 6 0.54 -13.95 13.88
N LYS A 7 0.80 -13.84 15.19
CA LYS A 7 0.85 -12.56 15.89
C LYS A 7 1.87 -11.60 15.28
N GLN A 8 3.09 -12.07 15.00
CA GLN A 8 4.13 -11.26 14.38
C GLN A 8 3.71 -10.78 12.99
N HIS A 9 3.11 -11.66 12.18
CA HIS A 9 2.61 -11.30 10.86
C HIS A 9 1.56 -10.17 10.93
N PHE A 10 0.57 -10.30 11.82
CA PHE A 10 -0.44 -9.26 12.03
C PHE A 10 0.13 -7.97 12.63
N ASP A 11 1.12 -8.05 13.51
CA ASP A 11 1.86 -6.88 14.00
C ASP A 11 2.56 -6.13 12.85
N CYS A 12 3.18 -6.86 11.93
CA CYS A 12 3.78 -6.29 10.73
C CYS A 12 2.72 -5.60 9.84
N LEU A 13 1.59 -6.26 9.56
CA LEU A 13 0.49 -5.65 8.80
C LEU A 13 -0.01 -4.35 9.44
N ARG A 14 -0.16 -4.32 10.77
CA ARG A 14 -0.61 -3.12 11.51
C ARG A 14 0.38 -1.97 11.43
N GLU A 15 1.65 -2.22 11.15
CA GLU A 15 2.68 -1.19 11.11
C GLU A 15 3.04 -0.76 9.69
N LEU A 16 2.46 -1.39 8.67
CA LEU A 16 2.64 -1.07 7.27
C LEU A 16 1.50 -0.21 6.72
N CYS A 17 1.80 0.50 5.65
CA CYS A 17 0.86 1.32 4.90
C CYS A 17 0.24 0.50 3.78
N ARG A 18 -1.09 0.46 3.74
CA ARG A 18 -1.87 -0.27 2.74
C ARG A 18 -1.53 0.08 1.29
N THR A 19 -1.15 1.32 1.01
CA THR A 19 -0.96 1.80 -0.37
C THR A 19 0.48 1.78 -0.87
N CYS A 20 1.47 1.92 0.01
CA CYS A 20 2.87 2.02 -0.41
C CYS A 20 3.78 0.91 0.13
N GLY A 21 3.28 0.07 1.03
CA GLY A 21 4.10 -0.96 1.68
C GLY A 21 5.22 -0.42 2.57
N GLY A 22 5.26 0.89 2.84
CA GLY A 22 6.18 1.50 3.80
C GLY A 22 5.60 1.52 5.22
N ARG A 23 6.35 2.04 6.19
CA ARG A 23 5.85 2.17 7.56
C ARG A 23 4.67 3.14 7.66
N ALA A 24 3.64 2.75 8.39
CA ALA A 24 2.49 3.60 8.70
C ALA A 24 2.91 4.85 9.50
N LEU A 25 3.92 4.70 10.37
CA LEU A 25 4.58 5.77 11.08
C LEU A 25 6.11 5.64 10.98
N THR A 26 6.79 6.76 10.74
CA THR A 26 8.24 6.84 10.90
C THR A 26 8.62 6.86 12.38
N HIS A 27 9.88 6.54 12.70
CA HIS A 27 10.38 6.60 14.08
C HIS A 27 10.17 8.00 14.71
N LYS A 28 10.46 9.08 13.96
CA LYS A 28 10.20 10.46 14.38
C LYS A 28 8.72 10.71 14.69
N GLN A 29 7.80 10.17 13.90
CA GLN A 29 6.36 10.34 14.14
C GLN A 29 5.88 9.56 15.37
N LYS A 30 6.45 8.37 15.63
CA LYS A 30 6.20 7.61 16.86
C LYS A 30 6.68 8.38 18.10
N GLN A 31 7.88 8.96 18.05
CA GLN A 31 8.41 9.82 19.13
C GLN A 31 7.51 11.03 19.38
N GLN A 32 6.94 11.60 18.33
CA GLN A 32 5.95 12.69 18.41
C GLN A 32 4.55 12.23 18.84
N LYS A 33 4.37 10.96 19.22
CA LYS A 33 3.07 10.36 19.59
C LYS A 33 1.99 10.56 18.52
N ARG A 34 2.38 10.70 17.25
CA ARG A 34 1.42 10.73 16.14
C ARG A 34 0.79 9.35 15.98
N LYS A 35 -0.42 9.32 15.44
CA LYS A 35 -1.13 8.10 15.07
C LYS A 35 -1.13 7.96 13.54
N PRO A 36 -1.07 6.73 13.00
CA PRO A 36 -1.30 6.53 11.58
C PRO A 36 -2.77 6.83 11.26
N TYR A 37 -3.06 7.17 10.01
CA TYR A 37 -4.44 7.28 9.55
C TYR A 37 -5.02 5.87 9.37
N LYS A 38 -6.32 5.71 9.59
CA LYS A 38 -7.02 4.44 9.32
C LYS A 38 -7.50 4.41 7.87
N CYS A 39 -7.30 3.29 7.20
CA CYS A 39 -7.73 3.13 5.81
C CYS A 39 -9.25 3.32 5.67
N PHE A 40 -10.03 2.80 6.61
CA PHE A 40 -11.49 2.89 6.58
C PHE A 40 -12.00 4.34 6.59
N ASP A 41 -11.40 5.20 7.43
CA ASP A 41 -11.78 6.62 7.55
C ASP A 41 -11.50 7.42 6.27
N HIS A 42 -10.57 6.93 5.44
CA HIS A 42 -10.13 7.57 4.20
C HIS A 42 -10.43 6.74 2.94
N LYS A 43 -11.36 5.78 3.01
CA LYS A 43 -11.61 4.82 1.93
C LYS A 43 -11.90 5.46 0.58
N ASN A 44 -12.67 6.55 0.55
CA ASN A 44 -13.00 7.27 -0.70
C ASN A 44 -11.77 7.97 -1.27
N ASP A 45 -10.94 8.56 -0.41
CA ASP A 45 -9.74 9.29 -0.82
C ASP A 45 -8.69 8.34 -1.38
N ILE A 46 -8.57 7.17 -0.75
CA ILE A 46 -7.73 6.07 -1.20
C ILE A 46 -8.23 5.54 -2.55
N LEU A 47 -9.53 5.30 -2.71
CA LEU A 47 -10.09 4.83 -3.97
C LEU A 47 -9.83 5.82 -5.11
N LEU A 48 -10.13 7.11 -4.90
CA LEU A 48 -9.96 8.13 -5.94
C LEU A 48 -8.49 8.36 -6.32
N SER A 49 -7.62 8.47 -5.31
CA SER A 49 -6.21 8.83 -5.53
C SER A 49 -5.36 7.64 -5.96
N PHE A 50 -5.60 6.47 -5.38
CA PHE A 50 -4.75 5.29 -5.51
C PHE A 50 -5.42 4.12 -6.24
N GLY A 51 -6.74 4.18 -6.48
CA GLY A 51 -7.47 3.11 -7.17
C GLY A 51 -7.66 1.85 -6.32
N VAL A 52 -7.57 1.94 -4.99
CA VAL A 52 -7.71 0.79 -4.08
C VAL A 52 -9.07 0.80 -3.41
N CYS A 53 -9.81 -0.31 -3.53
CA CYS A 53 -11.05 -0.51 -2.79
C CYS A 53 -10.75 -1.14 -1.43
N ILE A 54 -10.90 -0.35 -0.36
CA ILE A 54 -10.71 -0.81 1.03
C ILE A 54 -11.92 -1.60 1.56
N ALA A 55 -13.08 -1.50 0.92
CA ALA A 55 -14.31 -2.13 1.42
C ALA A 55 -14.24 -3.67 1.44
N SER A 56 -13.35 -4.25 0.63
CA SER A 56 -13.15 -5.70 0.49
C SER A 56 -11.83 -6.17 1.13
N ASP A 57 -11.17 -5.31 1.92
CA ASP A 57 -9.90 -5.67 2.57
C ASP A 57 -10.14 -6.66 3.73
N ASP A 58 -9.48 -7.82 3.66
CA ASP A 58 -9.33 -8.75 4.78
C ASP A 58 -8.24 -8.27 5.77
N MET A 59 -8.55 -8.21 7.07
CA MET A 59 -7.61 -7.77 8.11
C MET A 59 -6.44 -8.74 8.38
N GLY A 60 -6.58 -10.00 7.98
CA GLY A 60 -5.52 -11.02 8.04
C GLY A 60 -4.57 -11.00 6.84
N ILE A 61 -4.86 -10.18 5.82
CA ILE A 61 -4.07 -10.07 4.58
C ILE A 61 -3.57 -8.63 4.36
N HIS A 62 -4.40 -7.65 4.69
CA HIS A 62 -4.21 -6.26 4.31
C HIS A 62 -3.94 -5.36 5.51
N PRO A 63 -3.02 -4.39 5.39
CA PRO A 63 -2.85 -3.35 6.39
C PRO A 63 -4.11 -2.51 6.58
N SER A 64 -4.48 -2.25 7.83
CA SER A 64 -5.59 -1.34 8.18
C SER A 64 -5.17 0.13 8.28
N ASN A 65 -3.87 0.42 8.13
CA ASN A 65 -3.28 1.73 8.34
C ASN A 65 -2.77 2.37 7.04
N PHE A 66 -2.78 3.69 7.05
CA PHE A 66 -2.43 4.57 5.95
C PHE A 66 -1.43 5.63 6.43
N CYS A 67 -0.26 5.71 5.79
CA CYS A 67 0.81 6.58 6.27
C CYS A 67 0.56 8.05 5.94
N HIS A 68 1.19 8.94 6.73
CA HIS A 68 1.07 10.39 6.55
C HIS A 68 1.49 10.86 5.16
N SER A 69 2.56 10.29 4.60
CA SER A 69 3.02 10.65 3.25
C SER A 69 1.99 10.32 2.17
N CYS A 70 1.33 9.16 2.26
CA CYS A 70 0.27 8.82 1.31
C CYS A 70 -0.98 9.65 1.53
N PHE A 71 -1.29 10.01 2.78
CA PHE A 71 -2.36 10.94 3.09
C PHE A 71 -2.11 12.32 2.47
N ASP A 72 -0.92 12.89 2.62
CA ASP A 72 -0.57 14.17 2.00
C ASP A 72 -0.65 14.12 0.47
N LYS A 73 -0.30 12.97 -0.15
CA LYS A 73 -0.53 12.75 -1.59
C LYS A 73 -2.01 12.81 -1.96
N THR A 74 -2.92 12.23 -1.17
CA THR A 74 -4.38 12.37 -1.44
C THR A 74 -4.81 13.83 -1.40
N ARG A 75 -4.32 14.61 -0.42
CA ARG A 75 -4.65 16.04 -0.29
C ARG A 75 -4.14 16.84 -1.49
N HIS A 76 -2.93 16.55 -1.95
CA HIS A 76 -2.36 17.20 -3.12
C HIS A 76 -3.13 16.84 -4.39
N ILE A 77 -3.44 15.55 -4.61
CA ILE A 77 -4.23 15.08 -5.76
C ILE A 77 -5.61 15.75 -5.77
N LYS A 78 -6.30 15.80 -4.62
CA LYS A 78 -7.61 16.45 -4.51
C LYS A 78 -7.59 17.93 -4.88
N ARG A 79 -6.50 18.64 -4.58
CA ARG A 79 -6.39 20.08 -4.83
C ARG A 79 -6.06 20.41 -6.28
N HIS A 80 -5.28 19.57 -6.95
CA HIS A 80 -4.71 19.93 -8.25
C HIS A 80 -5.10 19.00 -9.40
N SER A 81 -5.64 17.81 -9.12
CA SER A 81 -6.16 16.83 -10.08
C SER A 81 -5.24 16.52 -11.27
N TYR A 82 -3.92 16.58 -11.08
CA TYR A 82 -2.95 16.26 -12.12
C TYR A 82 -2.96 14.77 -12.47
N ALA A 83 -3.25 14.45 -13.74
CA ALA A 83 -3.33 13.08 -14.23
C ALA A 83 -2.05 12.26 -13.96
N GLY A 84 -0.87 12.85 -14.22
CA GLY A 84 0.41 12.19 -13.97
C GLY A 84 0.63 11.85 -12.48
N THR A 85 0.17 12.70 -11.57
CA THR A 85 0.28 12.43 -10.12
C THR A 85 -0.64 11.28 -9.69
N ILE A 86 -1.85 11.21 -10.24
CA ILE A 86 -2.78 10.09 -10.00
C ILE A 86 -2.18 8.78 -10.57
N GLN A 87 -1.61 8.81 -11.77
CA GLN A 87 -0.97 7.64 -12.37
C GLN A 87 0.20 7.15 -11.52
N ASN A 88 1.07 8.05 -11.06
CA ASN A 88 2.18 7.72 -10.17
C ASN A 88 1.70 7.13 -8.83
N ALA A 89 0.61 7.66 -8.26
CA ALA A 89 -0.01 7.13 -7.05
C ALA A 89 -0.55 5.71 -7.28
N ARG A 90 -1.23 5.45 -8.39
CA ARG A 90 -1.71 4.11 -8.76
C ARG A 90 -0.57 3.14 -9.04
N GLN A 91 0.52 3.59 -9.67
CA GLN A 91 1.69 2.75 -9.90
C GLN A 91 2.37 2.34 -8.59
N LEU A 92 2.43 3.24 -7.60
CA LEU A 92 2.93 2.92 -6.27
C LEU A 92 2.17 1.76 -5.63
N VAL A 93 0.84 1.72 -5.77
CA VAL A 93 0.03 0.60 -5.28
C VAL A 93 0.37 -0.68 -6.02
N LYS A 94 0.40 -0.67 -7.35
CA LYS A 94 0.74 -1.85 -8.16
C LYS A 94 2.08 -2.46 -7.72
N ASN A 95 3.06 -1.61 -7.46
CA ASN A 95 4.39 -2.02 -6.98
C ASN A 95 4.38 -2.60 -5.55
N SER A 96 3.32 -2.41 -4.77
CA SER A 96 3.20 -2.90 -3.39
C SER A 96 2.12 -3.98 -3.21
N ALA A 97 1.29 -4.23 -4.23
CA ALA A 97 0.14 -5.14 -4.12
C ALA A 97 0.55 -6.59 -3.80
N HIS A 98 1.70 -7.03 -4.33
CA HIS A 98 2.23 -8.38 -4.14
C HIS A 98 2.72 -8.68 -2.72
N LEU A 99 2.81 -7.65 -1.86
CA LEU A 99 3.25 -7.78 -0.47
C LEU A 99 2.17 -8.39 0.43
N TRP A 100 0.90 -8.23 0.05
CA TRP A 100 -0.25 -8.55 0.90
C TRP A 100 -0.65 -10.01 0.69
N VAL A 101 -0.22 -10.84 1.62
CA VAL A 101 -0.44 -12.29 1.62
C VAL A 101 -0.99 -12.71 2.98
N PRO A 102 -1.83 -13.77 3.05
CA PRO A 102 -2.26 -14.32 4.33
C PRO A 102 -1.07 -14.88 5.11
N TYR A 103 -1.24 -15.04 6.42
CA TYR A 103 -0.29 -15.78 7.25
C TYR A 103 -0.19 -17.24 6.78
N ASP A 104 1.03 -17.73 6.62
CA ASP A 104 1.34 -19.14 6.39
C ASP A 104 2.30 -19.63 7.47
N ARG A 105 1.88 -20.67 8.20
CA ARG A 105 2.67 -21.29 9.27
C ARG A 105 3.86 -22.11 8.76
N ASN A 106 3.85 -22.47 7.48
CA ASN A 106 4.86 -23.34 6.87
C ASN A 106 6.06 -22.55 6.31
N ILE A 107 6.00 -21.23 6.27
CA ILE A 107 7.09 -20.36 5.80
C ILE A 107 7.82 -19.72 6.98
N ARG A 108 9.11 -19.43 6.80
CA ARG A 108 9.91 -18.68 7.78
C ARG A 108 9.61 -17.19 7.67
N ALA A 109 9.95 -16.44 8.70
CA ALA A 109 9.64 -15.00 8.76
C ALA A 109 10.39 -14.21 7.68
N GLU A 110 11.59 -14.67 7.32
CA GLU A 110 12.43 -14.11 6.23
C GLU A 110 11.84 -14.34 4.83
N ASP A 111 11.07 -15.42 4.64
CA ASP A 111 10.41 -15.76 3.38
C ASP A 111 9.00 -15.14 3.27
N CYS A 112 8.49 -14.60 4.38
CA CYS A 112 7.19 -13.96 4.44
C CYS A 112 7.29 -12.52 3.95
N ARG A 113 6.68 -12.23 2.79
CA ARG A 113 6.73 -10.90 2.14
C ARG A 113 6.33 -9.74 3.05
N VAL A 114 5.32 -9.94 3.91
CA VAL A 114 4.88 -8.90 4.86
C VAL A 114 5.96 -8.63 5.91
N CYS A 115 6.49 -9.70 6.51
CA CYS A 115 7.49 -9.63 7.58
C CYS A 115 8.84 -9.13 7.05
N GLU A 116 9.29 -9.65 5.93
CA GLU A 116 10.49 -9.20 5.21
C GLU A 116 10.37 -7.70 4.85
N ARG A 117 9.23 -7.29 4.29
CA ARG A 117 9.00 -5.87 3.97
C ARG A 117 9.03 -5.00 5.22
N TYR A 118 8.43 -5.46 6.31
CA TYR A 118 8.48 -4.77 7.58
C TYR A 118 9.93 -4.61 8.05
N GLN A 119 10.74 -5.66 8.04
CA GLN A 119 12.14 -5.63 8.47
C GLN A 119 12.98 -4.68 7.59
N THR A 120 12.90 -4.82 6.26
CA THR A 120 13.66 -4.00 5.30
C THR A 120 13.30 -2.52 5.35
N THR A 121 12.04 -2.18 5.65
CA THR A 121 11.61 -0.79 5.86
C THR A 121 11.86 -0.27 7.29
N SER A 122 12.21 -1.15 8.24
CA SER A 122 12.57 -0.80 9.62
C SER A 122 14.00 -0.32 9.76
N LEU A 123 14.88 -0.83 8.90
CA LEU A 123 16.30 -0.51 8.95
C LEU A 123 16.44 0.92 8.45
N ASP A 124 16.61 1.85 9.39
CA ASP A 124 16.87 3.25 9.16
C ASP A 124 17.84 3.43 7.99
N ASN A 125 17.38 4.19 6.98
CA ASN A 125 18.15 4.78 5.88
C ASN A 125 19.69 4.74 6.05
N ARG A 126 20.31 3.59 5.75
CA ARG A 126 21.70 3.54 5.31
C ARG A 126 21.68 3.21 3.84
N ASN A 127 21.59 4.26 3.03
CA ASN A 127 22.06 4.31 1.65
C ASN A 127 21.76 3.07 0.79
N VAL A 128 20.49 2.83 0.46
CA VAL A 128 20.22 2.11 -0.79
C VAL A 128 20.19 3.16 -1.88
N ALA A 129 21.34 3.31 -2.55
CA ALA A 129 21.41 4.02 -3.81
C ALA A 129 20.28 3.53 -4.71
N LYS A 130 19.55 4.46 -5.33
CA LYS A 130 18.62 4.14 -6.42
C LYS A 130 19.37 3.23 -7.40
N PRO A 131 18.83 2.05 -7.78
CA PRO A 131 19.31 1.42 -8.99
C PRO A 131 19.03 2.39 -10.14
N THR A 132 20.09 2.97 -10.69
CA THR A 132 20.06 3.68 -11.97
C THR A 132 19.76 2.64 -13.03
N THR A 133 18.47 2.39 -13.29
CA THR A 133 18.06 1.61 -14.45
C THR A 133 18.14 2.51 -15.67
N THR A 134 19.29 2.46 -16.34
CA THR A 134 19.45 2.91 -17.72
C THR A 134 18.53 2.05 -18.59
N PHE A 135 17.34 2.56 -18.89
CA PHE A 135 16.52 1.98 -19.97
C PHE A 135 17.07 2.49 -21.29
N GLN A 136 17.73 1.59 -22.03
CA GLN A 136 17.96 1.76 -23.46
C GLN A 136 16.59 1.70 -24.15
N THR A 137 16.26 2.79 -24.84
CA THR A 137 15.11 2.90 -25.71
C THR A 137 15.32 2.03 -26.95
N SER A 138 14.53 0.98 -27.07
CA SER A 138 14.17 0.42 -28.38
C SER A 138 12.65 0.25 -28.41
N ALA A 139 12.00 1.05 -29.25
CA ALA A 139 10.59 0.97 -29.53
C ALA A 139 10.25 -0.38 -30.19
N PRO A 140 9.03 -0.88 -29.97
CA PRO A 140 8.12 -0.89 -31.11
C PRO A 140 6.72 -0.37 -30.79
N SER A 141 6.15 0.24 -31.81
CA SER A 141 4.77 0.67 -31.94
C SER A 141 3.80 -0.50 -31.83
N VAL A 142 2.88 -0.47 -30.86
CA VAL A 142 1.58 -1.13 -30.99
C VAL A 142 0.51 -0.30 -30.30
N THR A 143 -0.49 0.09 -31.07
CA THR A 143 -1.69 0.80 -30.65
C THR A 143 -2.61 -0.20 -29.95
N GLU A 144 -2.78 -0.09 -28.63
CA GLU A 144 -3.75 -0.90 -27.89
C GLU A 144 -4.74 0.02 -27.16
N THR A 145 -5.99 -0.05 -27.63
CA THR A 145 -7.15 0.69 -27.15
C THR A 145 -7.44 0.32 -25.69
N LEU A 146 -7.23 1.27 -24.77
CA LEU A 146 -7.47 1.07 -23.34
C LEU A 146 -8.97 1.19 -23.05
N GLU A 147 -9.69 0.07 -23.00
CA GLU A 147 -11.04 0.06 -22.45
C GLU A 147 -11.00 0.36 -20.95
N LEU A 148 -11.59 1.50 -20.58
CA LEU A 148 -11.79 1.93 -19.21
C LEU A 148 -12.84 1.03 -18.54
N ARG A 149 -12.42 -0.10 -17.96
CA ARG A 149 -13.30 -0.89 -17.09
C ARG A 149 -13.48 -0.16 -15.76
N THR A 150 -14.59 0.55 -15.64
CA THR A 150 -15.08 1.12 -14.38
C THR A 150 -15.39 -0.02 -13.41
N VAL A 151 -14.55 -0.20 -12.38
CA VAL A 151 -14.88 -1.07 -11.25
C VAL A 151 -15.90 -0.33 -10.38
N VAL A 152 -17.18 -0.63 -10.58
CA VAL A 152 -18.27 -0.15 -9.73
C VAL A 152 -18.24 -0.96 -8.44
N CYS A 153 -17.90 -0.30 -7.32
CA CYS A 153 -18.10 -0.88 -6.00
C CYS A 153 -19.61 -0.86 -5.71
N VAL A 154 -20.27 -2.00 -5.93
CA VAL A 154 -21.71 -2.15 -5.62
C VAL A 154 -21.88 -2.05 -4.11
N ARG A 155 -22.77 -1.16 -3.67
CA ARG A 155 -23.19 -1.07 -2.27
C ARG A 155 -24.25 -2.16 -2.03
N ASP A 156 -23.93 -3.16 -1.23
CA ASP A 156 -24.95 -4.03 -0.66
C ASP A 156 -25.87 -3.20 0.23
N THR A 157 -27.10 -2.99 -0.24
CA THR A 157 -28.19 -2.44 0.57
C THR A 157 -28.88 -3.64 1.20
N LYS A 158 -28.76 -3.77 2.53
CA LYS A 158 -29.56 -4.72 3.30
C LYS A 158 -31.04 -4.27 3.27
N PRO A 159 -32.00 -5.18 3.04
CA PRO A 159 -33.41 -4.88 3.27
C PRO A 159 -33.67 -4.82 4.79
N HIS A 160 -34.32 -3.74 5.24
CA HIS A 160 -34.96 -3.69 6.54
C HIS A 160 -36.24 -4.52 6.49
N HIS A 161 -36.34 -5.50 7.39
CA HIS A 161 -37.60 -6.10 7.81
C HIS A 161 -38.26 -5.22 8.87
#